data_AF-A0A8X6UZM1-F1
#
_entry.id   AF-A0A8X6UZM1-F1
#
_cell.length_a   1.000
_cell.length_b   1.000
_cell.length_c   1.000
_cell.angle_alpha   90.00
_cell.angle_beta   90.00
_cell.angle_gamma   90.00
#
_symmetry.space_group_name_H-M   'P 1'
#
loop_
_entity.id
_entity.type
_entity.pdbx_description
1 polymer ?
#
loop_
_entity_poly.entity_id
_entity_poly.type
_entity_poly.pdbx_seq_one_letter_code
_entity_poly.pdbx_strand_id
1 'polypeptide(L)'
;MRNARNDTQEKIVVSDTITGNDGYPLYRRRSVEDGGKSVVLKVRNIDIEVDNRWSVPYSPLLSKTFKAHINVEYCNSVKSIKYICKYVNKGSDMAVFGVGNVATPLDEINQYQLGRYISSNEAVWRILSFPIHERHPTVIHLAVHLKNGQRVYFTADNVRARALVPPATTLTAFYSLCQDDLFAKTLLYSEVPKFYTWNASTKKFQRRKKGKAVEGHTNLYSSDALGRLYTVHPNNTECFYLRLLLINIRGPISFQDLRTVNGQLCATYRQACQELNLLENDAHWDTALADASNTAGPQQIRTLFAIILKQPASHLIQKIFGENTRTT
;
A
#
# COMPACT_ATOMS: atom_id res chain seq x y z
N MET A 1 -7.67 20.94 12.61
CA MET A 1 -8.86 20.99 13.46
C MET A 1 -10.03 21.51 12.65
N ARG A 2 -11.03 20.66 12.37
CA ARG A 2 -12.42 21.05 12.09
C ARG A 2 -13.27 19.79 12.31
N ASN A 3 -14.06 19.83 13.38
CA ASN A 3 -15.17 18.96 13.77
C ASN A 3 -14.81 17.51 14.19
N ALA A 4 -14.20 17.26 15.35
CA ALA A 4 -14.95 17.07 16.60
C ALA A 4 -16.19 17.97 16.73
N ARG A 5 -17.24 17.68 15.97
CA ARG A 5 -18.55 18.29 16.20
C ARG A 5 -19.16 17.54 17.38
N ASN A 6 -19.23 18.24 18.50
CA ASN A 6 -20.26 18.09 19.53
C ASN A 6 -20.43 16.70 20.16
N ASP A 7 -19.39 16.15 20.78
CA ASP A 7 -19.60 15.06 21.76
C ASP A 7 -20.21 15.58 23.09
N THR A 8 -20.42 16.90 23.19
CA THR A 8 -21.13 17.60 24.28
C THR A 8 -22.56 17.99 23.94
N GLN A 9 -23.08 17.70 22.74
CA GLN A 9 -24.52 17.86 22.46
C GLN A 9 -25.27 16.57 22.70
N GLU A 10 -26.47 16.73 23.24
CA GLU A 10 -27.46 15.68 23.39
C GLU A 10 -27.76 15.02 22.03
N LYS A 11 -27.64 13.69 21.96
CA LYS A 11 -27.87 12.91 20.74
C LYS A 11 -29.33 12.47 20.65
N ILE A 12 -29.83 12.31 19.43
CA ILE A 12 -31.24 11.95 19.17
C ILE A 12 -31.48 10.47 19.50
N VAL A 13 -32.65 10.17 20.07
CA VAL A 13 -33.16 8.81 20.28
C VAL A 13 -33.66 8.26 18.95
N VAL A 14 -33.14 7.10 18.52
CA VAL A 14 -33.59 6.40 17.31
C VAL A 14 -33.77 4.92 17.61
N SER A 15 -34.83 4.32 17.06
CA SER A 15 -35.24 2.93 17.31
C SER A 15 -34.23 1.92 16.79
N ASP A 16 -33.58 2.23 15.65
CA ASP A 16 -32.60 1.40 14.97
C ASP A 16 -31.39 2.23 14.52
N THR A 17 -30.26 1.55 14.30
CA THR A 17 -29.06 2.22 13.79
C THR A 17 -29.25 2.52 12.30
N ILE A 18 -29.20 3.80 11.94
CA ILE A 18 -29.38 4.28 10.56
C ILE A 18 -28.01 4.63 9.99
N THR A 19 -27.70 4.13 8.79
CA THR A 19 -26.45 4.43 8.10
C THR A 19 -26.73 5.40 6.94
N GLY A 20 -26.04 6.55 6.92
CA GLY A 20 -26.16 7.56 5.88
C GLY A 20 -25.00 7.52 4.86
N ASN A 21 -25.18 8.21 3.73
CA ASN A 21 -24.16 8.33 2.66
C ASN A 21 -22.96 9.23 3.02
N ASP A 22 -23.04 9.99 4.12
CA ASP A 22 -22.01 10.91 4.60
C ASP A 22 -20.97 10.25 5.51
N GLY A 23 -21.17 8.98 5.86
CA GLY A 23 -20.21 8.15 6.58
C GLY A 23 -20.28 8.24 8.11
N TYR A 24 -21.29 8.92 8.67
CA TYR A 24 -21.55 8.97 10.11
C TYR A 24 -22.89 8.29 10.44
N PRO A 25 -22.89 7.11 11.08
CA PRO A 25 -24.12 6.42 11.45
C PRO A 25 -24.83 7.11 12.63
N LEU A 26 -26.16 7.11 12.61
CA LEU A 26 -26.98 7.42 13.76
C LEU A 26 -27.23 6.12 14.52
N TYR A 27 -26.61 5.98 15.69
CA TYR A 27 -26.74 4.77 16.49
C TYR A 27 -28.08 4.66 17.18
N ARG A 28 -28.64 3.45 17.20
CA ARG A 28 -29.76 3.08 18.08
C ARG A 28 -29.48 3.53 19.50
N ARG A 29 -30.41 4.31 20.06
CA ARG A 29 -30.39 4.80 21.44
C ARG A 29 -31.78 4.62 22.00
N ARG A 30 -31.93 3.84 23.07
CA ARG A 30 -33.23 3.62 23.73
C ARG A 30 -33.52 4.79 24.66
N SER A 31 -34.72 5.36 24.55
CA SER A 31 -35.29 6.29 25.54
C SER A 31 -35.52 5.54 26.86
N VAL A 32 -35.77 6.28 27.95
CA VAL A 32 -36.13 5.67 29.24
C VAL A 32 -37.42 4.83 29.11
N GLU A 33 -38.37 5.30 28.30
CA GLU A 33 -39.63 4.60 27.99
C GLU A 33 -39.40 3.25 27.27
N ASP A 34 -38.38 3.17 26.42
CA ASP A 34 -37.99 1.96 25.67
C ASP A 34 -36.92 1.12 26.39
N GLY A 35 -36.86 1.18 27.73
CA GLY A 35 -35.92 0.40 28.54
C GLY A 35 -34.48 0.93 28.52
N GLY A 36 -34.30 2.22 28.22
CA GLY A 36 -33.08 2.96 28.44
C GLY A 36 -32.82 3.28 29.91
N LYS A 37 -31.64 3.80 30.23
CA LYS A 37 -31.26 4.16 31.60
C LYS A 37 -31.05 5.67 31.71
N SER A 38 -31.46 6.24 32.84
CA SER A 38 -31.07 7.58 33.26
C SER A 38 -30.44 7.54 34.65
N VAL A 39 -29.62 8.55 34.95
CA VAL A 39 -29.00 8.76 36.26
C VAL A 39 -28.96 10.26 36.53
N VAL A 40 -29.16 10.65 37.78
CA VAL A 40 -29.01 12.05 38.19
C VAL A 40 -27.58 12.25 38.71
N LEU A 41 -26.85 13.15 38.06
CA LEU A 41 -25.49 13.53 38.45
C LEU A 41 -25.52 14.91 39.11
N LYS A 42 -24.89 15.03 40.27
CA LYS A 42 -24.72 16.31 40.95
C LYS A 42 -23.44 16.98 40.51
N VAL A 43 -23.55 18.02 39.67
CA VAL A 43 -22.40 18.78 39.15
C VAL A 43 -22.51 20.21 39.65
N ARG A 44 -21.53 20.68 40.43
CA ARG A 44 -21.50 22.05 40.99
C ARG A 44 -22.79 22.44 41.73
N ASN A 45 -23.33 21.53 42.56
CA ASN A 45 -24.60 21.67 43.28
C ASN A 45 -25.87 21.80 42.41
N ILE A 46 -25.77 21.48 41.12
CA ILE A 46 -26.92 21.37 40.23
C ILE A 46 -27.13 19.89 39.93
N ASP A 47 -28.36 19.42 40.10
CA ASP A 47 -28.75 18.07 39.70
C ASP A 47 -29.02 18.06 38.19
N ILE A 48 -28.26 17.24 37.47
CA ILE A 48 -28.36 17.08 36.02
C ILE A 48 -28.81 15.65 35.74
N GLU A 49 -29.97 15.49 35.12
CA GLU A 49 -30.41 14.19 34.64
C GLU A 49 -29.67 13.84 33.34
N VAL A 50 -29.00 12.70 33.35
CA VAL A 50 -28.22 12.18 32.23
C VAL A 50 -28.78 10.83 31.83
N ASP A 51 -29.12 10.67 30.56
CA ASP A 51 -29.62 9.41 30.02
C ASP A 51 -28.75 8.88 28.87
N ASN A 52 -29.24 7.85 28.18
CA ASN A 52 -28.57 7.22 27.06
C ASN A 52 -28.22 8.19 25.89
N ARG A 53 -28.82 9.38 25.80
CA ARG A 53 -28.48 10.39 24.77
C ARG A 53 -27.06 10.94 24.95
N TRP A 54 -26.52 10.84 26.15
CA TRP A 54 -25.18 11.34 26.52
C TRP A 54 -24.08 10.29 26.44
N SER A 55 -24.44 9.02 26.23
CA SER A 55 -23.48 7.92 26.12
C SER A 55 -22.86 7.84 24.73
N VAL A 56 -21.56 7.64 24.60
CA VAL A 56 -20.96 7.34 23.28
C VAL A 56 -21.06 5.84 22.99
N PRO A 57 -21.14 5.42 21.71
CA PRO A 57 -21.14 4.00 21.37
C PRO A 57 -19.87 3.32 21.92
N TYR A 58 -20.04 2.17 22.57
CA TYR A 58 -18.92 1.44 23.18
C TYR A 58 -19.13 -0.06 23.02
N SER A 59 -18.05 -0.82 23.18
CA SER A 59 -18.10 -2.28 23.31
C SER A 59 -17.84 -2.67 24.75
N PRO A 60 -18.82 -3.25 25.47
CA PRO A 60 -18.62 -3.73 26.84
C PRO A 60 -17.44 -4.70 26.95
N LEU A 61 -17.25 -5.55 25.92
CA LEU A 61 -16.14 -6.48 25.85
C LEU A 61 -14.79 -5.73 25.81
N LEU A 62 -14.64 -4.78 24.88
CA LEU A 62 -13.38 -4.03 24.76
C LEU A 62 -13.11 -3.22 26.02
N SER A 63 -14.10 -2.49 26.53
CA SER A 63 -13.93 -1.67 27.73
C SER A 63 -13.52 -2.50 28.95
N LYS A 64 -14.08 -3.71 29.10
CA LYS A 64 -13.71 -4.63 30.19
C LYS A 64 -12.32 -5.25 29.99
N THR A 65 -11.99 -5.65 28.76
CA THR A 65 -10.69 -6.26 28.42
C THR A 65 -9.53 -5.30 28.68
N PHE A 66 -9.68 -4.03 28.29
CA PHE A 66 -8.62 -3.03 28.41
C PHE A 66 -8.72 -2.15 29.64
N LYS A 67 -9.76 -2.34 30.49
CA LYS A 67 -10.05 -1.51 31.67
C LYS A 67 -10.01 -0.01 31.35
N ALA A 68 -10.54 0.36 30.19
CA ALA A 68 -10.53 1.73 29.67
C ALA A 68 -11.85 2.03 28.95
N HIS A 69 -12.24 3.29 28.90
CA HIS A 69 -13.40 3.70 28.13
C HIS A 69 -13.05 3.75 26.63
N ILE A 70 -13.65 2.85 25.84
CA ILE A 70 -13.37 2.71 24.41
C ILE A 70 -14.60 3.13 23.60
N ASN A 71 -14.48 4.26 22.90
CA ASN A 71 -15.46 4.68 21.89
C ASN A 71 -15.33 3.78 20.64
N VAL A 72 -16.45 3.26 20.14
CA VAL A 72 -16.49 2.37 18.98
C VAL A 72 -17.31 3.00 17.87
N GLU A 73 -16.66 3.36 16.77
CA GLU A 73 -17.34 3.96 15.61
C GLU A 73 -17.45 2.97 14.45
N TYR A 74 -18.61 2.97 13.79
CA TYR A 74 -18.95 2.13 12.65
C TYR A 74 -18.67 2.93 11.39
N CYS A 75 -17.80 2.37 10.57
CA CYS A 75 -17.22 3.04 9.41
C CYS A 75 -17.73 2.35 8.15
N ASN A 76 -18.72 2.96 7.48
CA ASN A 76 -19.35 2.39 6.29
C ASN A 76 -18.95 3.05 4.96
N SER A 77 -18.12 4.11 5.01
CA SER A 77 -17.75 4.85 3.81
C SER A 77 -16.26 4.73 3.50
N VAL A 78 -15.93 4.65 2.22
CA VAL A 78 -14.53 4.72 1.75
C VAL A 78 -13.86 6.03 2.20
N LYS A 79 -14.64 7.12 2.34
CA LYS A 79 -14.14 8.41 2.86
C LYS A 79 -13.70 8.28 4.32
N SER A 80 -14.48 7.61 5.15
CA SER A 80 -14.19 7.37 6.57
C SER A 80 -12.96 6.46 6.73
N ILE A 81 -12.84 5.40 5.93
CA ILE A 81 -11.63 4.54 5.90
C ILE A 81 -10.39 5.35 5.48
N LYS A 82 -10.50 6.12 4.39
CA LYS A 82 -9.41 6.98 3.91
C LYS A 82 -9.00 8.00 4.98
N TYR A 83 -9.96 8.54 5.72
CA TYR A 83 -9.72 9.46 6.82
C TYR A 83 -8.94 8.77 7.94
N ILE A 84 -9.39 7.63 8.47
CA ILE A 84 -8.66 6.89 9.52
C ILE A 84 -7.24 6.56 9.07
N CYS A 85 -7.09 5.98 7.87
CA CYS A 85 -5.78 5.67 7.29
C CYS A 85 -4.91 6.93 7.14
N LYS A 86 -5.50 8.08 6.79
CA LYS A 86 -4.78 9.36 6.74
C LYS A 86 -4.22 9.69 8.12
N TYR A 87 -4.99 9.61 9.21
CA TYR A 87 -4.49 9.99 10.54
C TYR A 87 -3.45 9.01 11.09
N VAL A 88 -3.66 7.70 10.90
CA VAL A 88 -2.69 6.68 11.32
C VAL A 88 -1.36 6.82 10.57
N ASN A 89 -1.40 7.22 9.30
CA ASN A 89 -0.21 7.38 8.46
C ASN A 89 0.23 8.85 8.30
N LYS A 90 -0.46 9.80 8.95
CA LYS A 90 -0.04 11.20 8.94
C LYS A 90 1.21 11.26 9.80
N GLY A 91 2.31 11.71 9.21
CA GLY A 91 3.53 11.94 9.97
C GLY A 91 3.31 12.98 11.08
N SER A 92 4.25 13.03 12.02
CA SER A 92 4.29 14.07 13.06
C SER A 92 4.16 15.46 12.44
N ASP A 93 3.43 16.35 13.11
CA ASP A 93 3.34 17.74 12.67
C ASP A 93 4.76 18.35 12.65
N MET A 94 5.02 19.19 11.66
CA MET A 94 6.31 19.85 11.50
C MET A 94 6.15 21.33 11.81
N ALA A 95 7.12 21.88 12.53
CA ALA A 95 7.21 23.29 12.83
C ALA A 95 8.52 23.85 12.27
N VAL A 96 8.43 25.04 11.67
CA VAL A 96 9.60 25.84 11.34
C VAL A 96 9.92 26.71 12.55
N PHE A 97 11.15 26.65 13.05
CA PHE A 97 11.60 27.49 14.16
C PHE A 97 12.96 28.09 13.89
N GLY A 98 13.18 29.28 14.48
CA GLY A 98 14.43 30.01 14.37
C GLY A 98 15.46 29.52 15.37
N VAL A 99 16.65 29.11 14.92
CA VAL A 99 17.75 28.67 15.83
C VAL A 99 18.94 29.66 15.82
N GLY A 100 18.96 30.60 14.88
CA GLY A 100 20.05 31.54 14.69
C GLY A 100 20.19 32.59 15.81
N ASN A 101 21.43 32.92 16.14
CA ASN A 101 21.78 34.08 16.97
C ASN A 101 21.73 35.34 16.07
N VAL A 102 21.13 36.42 16.54
CA VAL A 102 20.85 37.65 15.73
C VAL A 102 22.14 38.35 15.25
N ALA A 103 23.32 37.93 15.73
CA ALA A 103 24.61 38.59 15.51
C ALA A 103 25.45 38.04 14.34
N THR A 104 25.02 37.00 13.63
CA THR A 104 25.75 36.40 12.48
C THR A 104 25.14 36.80 11.12
N PRO A 105 25.91 36.74 10.01
CA PRO A 105 25.39 37.13 8.69
C PRO A 105 24.13 36.34 8.32
N LEU A 106 23.27 36.97 7.51
CA LEU A 106 21.96 36.45 7.12
C LEU A 106 22.11 35.14 6.34
N ASP A 107 21.89 34.02 6.99
CA ASP A 107 21.83 32.69 6.38
C ASP A 107 20.45 32.09 6.68
N GLU A 108 19.54 32.22 5.71
CA GLU A 108 18.14 31.78 5.85
C GLU A 108 18.02 30.28 6.13
N ILE A 109 18.97 29.45 5.65
CA ILE A 109 18.97 27.99 5.83
C ILE A 109 19.35 27.64 7.26
N ASN A 110 20.34 28.34 7.82
CA ASN A 110 20.74 28.15 9.22
C ASN A 110 19.80 28.85 10.21
N GLN A 111 19.13 29.92 9.79
CA GLN A 111 18.19 30.65 10.62
C GLN A 111 16.91 29.87 10.84
N TYR A 112 16.33 29.21 9.82
CA TYR A 112 15.06 28.50 9.94
C TYR A 112 15.24 26.99 9.81
N GLN A 113 15.01 26.27 10.91
CA GLN A 113 15.03 24.82 10.90
C GLN A 113 13.62 24.26 10.91
N LEU A 114 13.42 23.19 10.12
CA LEU A 114 12.19 22.43 10.10
C LEU A 114 12.35 21.22 11.01
N GLY A 115 11.67 21.21 12.16
CA GLY A 115 11.68 20.07 13.08
C GLY A 115 10.32 19.42 13.24
N ARG A 116 10.35 18.18 13.73
CA ARG A 116 9.14 17.44 14.08
C ARG A 116 8.71 17.81 15.48
N TYR A 117 7.45 18.21 15.63
CA TYR A 117 6.82 18.34 16.93
C TYR A 117 6.43 16.94 17.42
N ILE A 118 6.86 16.60 18.64
CA ILE A 118 6.61 15.33 19.29
C ILE A 118 5.99 15.66 20.66
N SER A 119 4.87 15.02 21.00
CA SER A 119 4.26 15.21 22.34
C SER A 119 5.15 14.65 23.45
N SER A 120 5.05 15.17 24.67
CA SER A 120 5.85 14.70 25.82
C SER A 120 5.74 13.18 26.03
N ASN A 121 4.54 12.62 25.86
CA ASN A 121 4.30 11.18 25.99
C ASN A 121 5.06 10.38 24.92
N GLU A 122 4.98 10.83 23.67
CA GLU A 122 5.65 10.19 22.54
C GLU A 122 7.19 10.33 22.63
N ALA A 123 7.69 11.44 23.19
CA ALA A 123 9.10 11.67 23.45
C ALA A 123 9.64 10.69 24.51
N VAL A 124 8.94 10.51 25.64
CA VAL A 124 9.31 9.53 26.67
C VAL A 124 9.29 8.11 26.09
N TRP A 125 8.27 7.76 25.32
CA TRP A 125 8.18 6.45 24.65
C TRP A 125 9.38 6.16 23.74
N ARG A 126 9.83 7.19 23.00
CA ARG A 126 11.02 7.11 22.14
C ARG A 126 12.31 7.01 22.91
N ILE A 127 12.50 7.81 23.96
CA ILE A 127 13.70 7.78 24.81
C ILE A 127 13.86 6.40 25.42
N LEU A 128 12.76 5.80 25.88
CA LEU A 128 12.74 4.46 26.46
C LEU A 128 12.76 3.33 25.40
N SER A 129 12.82 3.67 24.10
CA SER A 129 12.81 2.72 22.98
C SER A 129 11.63 1.74 22.99
N PHE A 130 10.48 2.17 23.51
CA PHE A 130 9.27 1.36 23.49
C PHE A 130 8.69 1.27 22.07
N PRO A 131 8.09 0.12 21.68
CA PRO A 131 7.40 -0.01 20.41
C PRO A 131 6.29 1.05 20.27
N ILE A 132 6.38 1.89 19.23
CA ILE A 132 5.43 2.97 18.96
C ILE A 132 4.26 2.50 18.08
N HIS A 133 4.55 1.57 17.17
CA HIS A 133 3.56 0.98 16.30
C HIS A 133 3.95 -0.46 16.01
N GLU A 134 2.93 -1.31 15.89
CA GLU A 134 3.07 -2.66 15.38
C GLU A 134 2.16 -2.80 14.15
N ARG A 135 2.64 -3.52 13.13
CA ARG A 135 1.86 -3.83 11.93
C ARG A 135 1.91 -5.32 11.70
N HIS A 136 0.75 -5.95 11.78
CA HIS A 136 0.56 -7.35 11.47
C HIS A 136 -0.45 -7.48 10.30
N PRO A 137 -0.12 -8.22 9.23
CA PRO A 137 1.20 -8.80 8.96
C PRO A 137 2.27 -7.74 8.66
N THR A 138 3.54 -8.08 8.88
CA THR A 138 4.66 -7.22 8.49
C THR A 138 4.74 -7.11 6.97
N VAL A 139 4.85 -5.88 6.45
CA VAL A 139 4.99 -5.64 5.00
C VAL A 139 6.42 -5.18 4.70
N ILE A 140 7.12 -5.91 3.84
CA ILE A 140 8.46 -5.54 3.35
C ILE A 140 8.33 -4.95 1.95
N HIS A 141 8.85 -3.74 1.76
CA HIS A 141 8.90 -3.11 0.45
C HIS A 141 10.04 -3.69 -0.39
N LEU A 142 9.68 -4.14 -1.58
CA LEU A 142 10.58 -4.75 -2.55
C LEU A 142 10.82 -3.76 -3.68
N ALA A 143 12.10 -3.41 -3.89
CA ALA A 143 12.57 -2.54 -4.95
C ALA A 143 12.19 -3.09 -6.34
N VAL A 144 11.83 -2.18 -7.24
CA VAL A 144 11.56 -2.48 -8.65
C VAL A 144 12.24 -1.39 -9.46
N HIS A 145 13.15 -1.79 -10.34
CA HIS A 145 13.88 -0.88 -11.22
C HIS A 145 14.50 -1.67 -12.37
N LEU A 146 14.82 -0.99 -13.48
CA LEU A 146 15.61 -1.57 -14.58
C LEU A 146 17.07 -1.78 -14.13
N LYS A 147 17.84 -2.52 -14.94
CA LYS A 147 19.29 -2.66 -14.73
C LYS A 147 19.95 -1.27 -14.64
N ASN A 148 20.72 -1.02 -13.58
CA ASN A 148 21.35 0.27 -13.26
C ASN A 148 20.38 1.43 -12.97
N GLY A 149 19.07 1.17 -12.85
CA GLY A 149 18.05 2.16 -12.49
C GLY A 149 17.78 2.28 -11.00
N GLN A 150 18.62 1.71 -10.13
CA GLN A 150 18.45 1.78 -8.69
C GLN A 150 18.58 3.22 -8.16
N ARG A 151 17.74 3.55 -7.18
CA ARG A 151 17.91 4.80 -6.40
C ARG A 151 19.11 4.65 -5.47
N VAL A 152 20.09 5.55 -5.61
CA VAL A 152 21.30 5.59 -4.79
C VAL A 152 21.41 6.93 -4.09
N TYR A 153 21.69 6.92 -2.79
CA TYR A 153 22.03 8.10 -2.02
C TYR A 153 23.56 8.22 -1.94
N PHE A 154 24.07 9.42 -2.19
CA PHE A 154 25.50 9.68 -2.24
C PHE A 154 25.83 11.06 -1.64
N THR A 155 27.09 11.23 -1.29
CA THR A 155 27.71 12.51 -0.90
C THR A 155 28.76 12.88 -1.95
N ALA A 156 29.27 14.12 -1.90
CA ALA A 156 30.34 14.56 -2.80
C ALA A 156 31.55 13.60 -2.78
N ASP A 157 31.89 13.08 -1.59
CA ASP A 157 33.05 12.20 -1.41
C ASP A 157 32.85 10.79 -1.98
N ASN A 158 31.62 10.27 -1.98
CA ASN A 158 31.35 8.87 -2.34
C ASN A 158 30.65 8.69 -3.68
N VAL A 159 30.30 9.77 -4.39
CA VAL A 159 29.55 9.71 -5.66
C VAL A 159 30.21 8.81 -6.71
N ARG A 160 31.53 8.89 -6.88
CA ARG A 160 32.28 8.08 -7.85
C ARG A 160 32.21 6.59 -7.49
N ALA A 161 32.47 6.28 -6.21
CA ALA A 161 32.40 4.90 -5.72
C ALA A 161 30.98 4.32 -5.83
N ARG A 162 29.96 5.12 -5.52
CA ARG A 162 28.54 4.73 -5.62
C ARG A 162 28.06 4.54 -7.06
N ALA A 163 28.59 5.31 -8.01
CA ALA A 163 28.30 5.16 -9.42
C ALA A 163 28.91 3.88 -10.00
N LEU A 164 30.15 3.56 -9.61
CA LEU A 164 30.86 2.35 -10.05
C LEU A 164 30.31 1.08 -9.40
N VAL A 165 30.03 1.14 -8.09
CA VAL A 165 29.51 0.01 -7.30
C VAL A 165 28.28 0.45 -6.52
N PRO A 166 27.10 0.40 -7.18
CA PRO A 166 25.84 0.73 -6.53
C PRO A 166 25.53 -0.25 -5.38
N PRO A 167 24.93 0.22 -4.27
CA PRO A 167 24.48 -0.68 -3.21
C PRO A 167 23.47 -1.70 -3.72
N ALA A 168 23.55 -2.93 -3.22
CA ALA A 168 22.55 -3.95 -3.52
C ALA A 168 21.17 -3.51 -3.02
N THR A 169 20.17 -3.65 -3.89
CA THR A 169 18.76 -3.50 -3.58
C THR A 169 18.16 -4.84 -3.23
N THR A 170 16.93 -4.86 -2.72
CA THR A 170 16.20 -6.13 -2.54
C THR A 170 16.00 -6.86 -3.86
N LEU A 171 16.06 -6.20 -5.02
CA LEU A 171 15.86 -6.85 -6.32
C LEU A 171 17.14 -7.56 -6.75
N THR A 172 18.27 -6.84 -6.72
CA THR A 172 19.56 -7.44 -7.07
C THR A 172 19.97 -8.52 -6.08
N ALA A 173 19.65 -8.35 -4.79
CA ALA A 173 19.89 -9.37 -3.79
C ALA A 173 18.95 -10.58 -3.93
N PHE A 174 17.76 -10.43 -4.51
CA PHE A 174 16.90 -11.56 -4.85
C PHE A 174 17.51 -12.41 -5.97
N TYR A 175 18.05 -11.77 -7.01
CA TYR A 175 18.78 -12.48 -8.06
C TYR A 175 19.97 -13.27 -7.51
N SER A 176 20.81 -12.66 -6.66
CA SER A 176 21.90 -13.37 -5.99
C SER A 176 21.38 -14.51 -5.09
N LEU A 177 20.30 -14.27 -4.35
CA LEU A 177 19.68 -15.31 -3.52
C LEU A 177 19.22 -16.51 -4.36
N CYS A 178 18.61 -16.27 -5.51
CA CYS A 178 18.19 -17.33 -6.43
C CYS A 178 19.38 -18.04 -7.07
N GLN A 179 20.56 -17.41 -7.20
CA GLN A 179 21.77 -18.11 -7.64
C GLN A 179 22.27 -19.09 -6.57
N ASP A 180 22.25 -18.65 -5.31
CA ASP A 180 22.88 -19.36 -4.19
C ASP A 180 21.97 -20.43 -3.53
N ASP A 181 20.65 -20.24 -3.55
CA ASP A 181 19.69 -21.06 -2.80
C ASP A 181 18.61 -21.67 -3.72
N LEU A 182 18.60 -23.00 -3.83
CA LEU A 182 17.61 -23.75 -4.62
C LEU A 182 16.17 -23.51 -4.15
N PHE A 183 15.94 -23.32 -2.85
CA PHE A 183 14.59 -23.02 -2.35
C PHE A 183 14.13 -21.65 -2.83
N ALA A 184 15.02 -20.66 -2.85
CA ALA A 184 14.67 -19.33 -3.34
C ALA A 184 14.32 -19.33 -4.84
N LYS A 185 14.89 -20.23 -5.65
CA LYS A 185 14.49 -20.41 -7.06
C LYS A 185 13.04 -20.83 -7.22
N THR A 186 12.45 -21.45 -6.19
CA THR A 186 11.03 -21.86 -6.22
C THR A 186 10.08 -20.70 -5.93
N LEU A 187 10.56 -19.53 -5.49
CA LEU A 187 9.72 -18.44 -5.00
C LEU A 187 9.48 -17.34 -6.04
N LEU A 188 8.29 -16.75 -6.00
CA LEU A 188 8.02 -15.44 -6.60
C LEU A 188 8.69 -14.36 -5.76
N TYR A 189 8.99 -13.22 -6.38
CA TYR A 189 9.66 -12.14 -5.67
C TYR A 189 8.86 -11.61 -4.47
N SER A 190 7.52 -11.54 -4.60
CA SER A 190 6.59 -11.15 -3.54
C SER A 190 6.53 -12.14 -2.37
N GLU A 191 6.88 -13.41 -2.58
CA GLU A 191 6.86 -14.48 -1.59
C GLU A 191 8.15 -14.52 -0.75
N VAL A 192 9.25 -13.91 -1.21
CA VAL A 192 10.55 -13.95 -0.54
C VAL A 192 10.47 -13.53 0.93
N PRO A 193 9.80 -12.41 1.32
CA PRO A 193 9.72 -11.99 2.72
C PRO A 193 9.06 -13.00 3.67
N LYS A 194 8.25 -13.93 3.12
CA LYS A 194 7.63 -15.01 3.89
C LYS A 194 8.67 -15.91 4.55
N PHE A 195 9.73 -16.22 3.80
CA PHE A 195 10.76 -17.21 4.16
C PHE A 195 12.14 -16.60 4.43
N TYR A 196 12.39 -15.39 3.97
CA TYR A 196 13.66 -14.68 4.10
C TYR A 196 13.46 -13.31 4.75
N THR A 197 14.43 -12.90 5.55
CA THR A 197 14.48 -11.57 6.17
C THR A 197 15.53 -10.72 5.48
N TRP A 198 15.19 -9.47 5.17
CA TRP A 198 16.13 -8.51 4.61
C TRP A 198 17.07 -7.95 5.70
N ASN A 199 18.38 -8.18 5.56
CA ASN A 199 19.38 -7.57 6.40
C ASN A 199 19.85 -6.25 5.77
N ALA A 200 19.40 -5.12 6.33
CA ALA A 200 19.68 -3.80 5.78
C ALA A 200 21.16 -3.39 5.85
N SER A 201 21.92 -3.96 6.79
CA SER A 201 23.35 -3.67 6.98
C SER A 201 24.21 -4.42 5.97
N THR A 202 23.95 -5.72 5.78
CA THR A 202 24.71 -6.55 4.82
C THR A 202 24.14 -6.51 3.40
N LYS A 203 22.95 -5.93 3.21
CA LYS A 203 22.21 -5.87 1.94
C LYS A 203 21.95 -7.25 1.33
N LYS A 204 21.63 -8.23 2.18
CA LYS A 204 21.35 -9.61 1.78
C LYS A 204 20.07 -10.13 2.40
N PHE A 205 19.40 -11.03 1.68
CA PHE A 205 18.35 -11.86 2.27
C PHE A 205 18.98 -13.00 3.07
N GLN A 206 18.40 -13.29 4.24
CA GLN A 206 18.82 -14.39 5.10
C GLN A 206 17.61 -15.28 5.39
N ARG A 207 17.80 -16.60 5.38
CA ARG A 207 16.74 -17.53 5.78
C ARG A 207 16.19 -17.16 7.14
N ARG A 208 14.88 -17.12 7.25
CA ARG A 208 14.19 -16.78 8.49
C ARG A 208 14.42 -17.89 9.51
N LYS A 209 14.72 -17.49 10.76
CA LYS A 209 15.06 -18.41 11.88
C LYS A 209 13.91 -18.61 12.88
N LYS A 210 12.76 -17.96 12.65
CA LYS A 210 11.59 -17.97 13.56
C LYS A 210 10.30 -17.99 12.75
N GLY A 211 9.32 -18.76 13.21
CA GLY A 211 7.99 -18.88 12.61
C GLY A 211 7.57 -20.34 12.48
N LYS A 212 6.68 -20.64 11.53
CA LYS A 212 6.25 -22.01 11.24
C LYS A 212 7.32 -22.73 10.43
N ALA A 213 7.80 -23.88 10.91
CA ALA A 213 8.76 -24.70 10.18
C ALA A 213 8.19 -25.08 8.80
N VAL A 214 9.04 -25.01 7.77
CA VAL A 214 8.66 -25.40 6.41
C VAL A 214 8.92 -26.88 6.24
N GLU A 215 7.86 -27.63 5.91
CA GLU A 215 7.96 -29.08 5.69
C GLU A 215 8.99 -29.41 4.60
N GLY A 216 9.75 -30.48 4.83
CA GLY A 216 10.82 -30.91 3.92
C GLY A 216 12.09 -30.06 3.90
N HIS A 217 12.20 -29.00 4.71
CA HIS A 217 13.35 -28.10 4.71
C HIS A 217 13.93 -27.88 6.12
N THR A 218 15.14 -28.40 6.36
CA THR A 218 15.85 -28.21 7.63
C THR A 218 16.23 -26.73 7.82
N ASN A 219 15.99 -26.20 9.02
CA ASN A 219 16.32 -24.83 9.41
C ASN A 219 15.68 -23.73 8.53
N LEU A 220 14.53 -24.01 7.92
CA LEU A 220 13.74 -23.03 7.17
C LEU A 220 12.39 -22.79 7.85
N TYR A 221 12.08 -21.52 8.08
CA TYR A 221 10.86 -21.09 8.73
C TYR A 221 10.11 -20.09 7.86
N SER A 222 8.79 -20.09 7.98
CA SER A 222 7.87 -19.18 7.31
C SER A 222 7.15 -18.28 8.32
N SER A 223 6.70 -17.12 7.87
CA SER A 223 5.91 -16.17 8.65
C SER A 223 4.76 -15.60 7.82
N ASP A 224 3.95 -14.71 8.38
CA ASP A 224 2.89 -14.03 7.64
C ASP A 224 3.40 -12.78 6.89
N ALA A 225 4.72 -12.56 6.83
CA ALA A 225 5.28 -11.37 6.20
C ALA A 225 4.97 -11.31 4.70
N LEU A 226 4.57 -10.12 4.23
CA LEU A 226 4.15 -9.87 2.85
C LEU A 226 5.21 -9.05 2.10
N GLY A 227 5.59 -9.49 0.91
CA GLY A 227 6.41 -8.71 -0.01
C GLY A 227 5.56 -7.81 -0.90
N ARG A 228 5.76 -6.49 -0.77
CA ARG A 228 5.06 -5.49 -1.58
C ARG A 228 6.02 -4.86 -2.58
N LEU A 229 5.79 -5.13 -3.86
CA LEU A 229 6.48 -4.44 -4.95
C LEU A 229 5.93 -3.02 -5.08
N TYR A 230 6.81 -2.04 -5.33
CA TYR A 230 6.39 -0.67 -5.63
C TYR A 230 5.42 -0.64 -6.82
N THR A 231 4.41 0.24 -6.74
CA THR A 231 3.56 0.55 -7.89
C THR A 231 4.40 1.28 -8.93
N VAL A 232 4.39 0.77 -10.15
CA VAL A 232 5.02 1.42 -11.31
C VAL A 232 3.91 1.92 -12.22
N HIS A 233 3.98 3.18 -12.62
CA HIS A 233 3.00 3.76 -13.53
C HIS A 233 3.18 3.18 -14.94
N PRO A 234 2.10 2.88 -15.70
CA PRO A 234 2.19 2.33 -17.06
C PRO A 234 3.07 3.14 -18.02
N ASN A 235 3.11 4.48 -17.88
CA ASN A 235 4.02 5.34 -18.66
C ASN A 235 5.51 5.01 -18.48
N ASN A 236 5.90 4.39 -17.37
CA ASN A 236 7.23 3.81 -17.22
C ASN A 236 7.19 2.37 -17.76
N THR A 237 7.05 2.27 -19.09
CA THR A 237 6.64 1.06 -19.82
C THR A 237 7.48 -0.16 -19.46
N GLU A 238 8.79 -0.11 -19.70
CA GLU A 238 9.67 -1.27 -19.46
C GLU A 238 9.74 -1.66 -17.98
N CYS A 239 9.73 -0.69 -17.06
CA CYS A 239 9.75 -0.99 -15.63
C CYS A 239 8.40 -1.58 -15.16
N PHE A 240 7.29 -1.17 -15.79
CA PHE A 240 5.97 -1.74 -15.55
C PHE A 240 5.92 -3.21 -15.96
N TYR A 241 6.42 -3.56 -17.16
CA TYR A 241 6.50 -4.95 -17.61
C TYR A 241 7.50 -5.76 -16.78
N LEU A 242 8.65 -5.20 -16.38
CA LEU A 242 9.57 -5.84 -15.44
C LEU A 242 8.86 -6.20 -14.13
N ARG A 243 8.06 -5.28 -13.57
CA ARG A 243 7.26 -5.54 -12.37
C ARG A 243 6.28 -6.69 -12.59
N LEU A 244 5.61 -6.73 -13.74
CA LEU A 244 4.66 -7.78 -14.08
C LEU A 244 5.36 -9.15 -14.13
N LEU A 245 6.56 -9.22 -14.74
CA LEU A 245 7.37 -10.44 -14.76
C LEU A 245 7.78 -10.87 -13.36
N LEU A 246 8.21 -9.96 -12.48
CA LEU A 246 8.58 -10.28 -11.09
C LEU A 246 7.44 -10.85 -10.25
N ILE A 247 6.19 -10.62 -10.65
CA ILE A 247 5.00 -11.16 -9.98
C ILE A 247 4.65 -12.56 -10.50
N ASN A 248 5.07 -12.91 -11.72
CA ASN A 248 4.66 -14.14 -12.39
C ASN A 248 5.80 -15.16 -12.57
N ILE A 249 7.06 -14.72 -12.57
CA ILE A 249 8.24 -15.58 -12.77
C ILE A 249 8.86 -15.94 -11.43
N ARG A 250 9.08 -17.24 -11.21
CA ARG A 250 9.75 -17.79 -10.03
C ARG A 250 11.27 -17.83 -10.25
N GLY A 251 12.01 -17.45 -9.22
CA GLY A 251 13.45 -17.68 -9.15
C GLY A 251 14.37 -17.06 -10.21
N PRO A 252 14.07 -15.91 -10.83
CA PRO A 252 14.97 -15.34 -11.83
C PRO A 252 16.35 -15.05 -11.21
N ILE A 253 17.43 -15.39 -11.91
CA ILE A 253 18.80 -15.21 -11.41
C ILE A 253 19.49 -13.94 -11.91
N SER A 254 18.86 -13.19 -12.82
CA SER A 254 19.36 -11.90 -13.30
C SER A 254 18.28 -11.11 -14.04
N PHE A 255 18.58 -9.84 -14.36
CA PHE A 255 17.74 -9.04 -15.26
C PHE A 255 17.57 -9.65 -16.65
N GLN A 256 18.58 -10.38 -17.13
CA GLN A 256 18.55 -11.04 -18.44
C GLN A 256 17.70 -12.30 -18.37
N ASP A 257 17.88 -13.10 -17.33
CA ASP A 257 17.09 -14.30 -17.06
C ASP A 257 15.60 -14.00 -16.90
N LEU A 258 15.25 -12.88 -16.24
CA LEU A 258 13.87 -12.42 -16.10
C LEU A 258 13.15 -12.18 -17.45
N ARG A 259 13.89 -11.85 -18.51
CA ARG A 259 13.36 -11.64 -19.87
C ARG A 259 13.67 -12.80 -20.81
N THR A 260 14.19 -13.91 -20.30
CA THR A 260 14.37 -15.14 -21.07
C THR A 260 13.12 -15.98 -20.94
N VAL A 261 12.47 -16.27 -22.07
CA VAL A 261 11.25 -17.10 -22.12
C VAL A 261 11.54 -18.27 -23.07
N ASN A 262 11.24 -19.50 -22.64
CA ASN A 262 11.50 -20.72 -23.42
C ASN A 262 12.95 -20.85 -23.93
N GLY A 263 13.93 -20.39 -23.14
CA GLY A 263 15.35 -20.41 -23.51
C GLY A 263 15.77 -19.32 -24.50
N GLN A 264 14.85 -18.48 -24.99
CA GLN A 264 15.14 -17.36 -25.86
C GLN A 264 15.13 -16.03 -25.11
N LEU A 265 16.15 -15.22 -25.36
CA LEU A 265 16.27 -13.91 -24.76
C LEU A 265 15.40 -12.88 -25.50
N CYS A 266 14.36 -12.36 -24.84
CA CYS A 266 13.56 -11.29 -25.41
C CYS A 266 14.33 -9.96 -25.40
N ALA A 267 14.06 -9.09 -26.39
CA ALA A 267 14.69 -7.77 -26.48
C ALA A 267 14.24 -6.85 -25.35
N THR A 268 12.93 -6.88 -25.04
CA THR A 268 12.26 -6.02 -24.04
C THR A 268 11.52 -6.84 -23.00
N TYR A 269 11.25 -6.23 -21.84
CA TYR A 269 10.38 -6.85 -20.83
C TYR A 269 8.95 -6.98 -21.33
N ARG A 270 8.48 -6.03 -22.14
CA ARG A 270 7.17 -6.14 -22.81
C ARG A 270 7.06 -7.41 -23.64
N GLN A 271 8.05 -7.67 -24.49
CA GLN A 271 8.07 -8.86 -25.33
C GLN A 271 8.05 -10.14 -24.50
N ALA A 272 8.83 -10.21 -23.42
CA ALA A 272 8.79 -11.36 -22.51
C ALA A 272 7.39 -11.56 -21.88
N CYS A 273 6.69 -10.48 -21.53
CA CYS A 273 5.30 -10.58 -21.07
C CYS A 273 4.35 -11.11 -22.16
N GLN A 274 4.57 -10.74 -23.43
CA GLN A 274 3.77 -11.23 -24.56
C GLN A 274 3.97 -12.73 -24.78
N GLU A 275 5.23 -13.18 -24.79
CA GLU A 275 5.57 -14.61 -24.94
C GLU A 275 5.01 -15.47 -23.79
N LEU A 276 4.91 -14.90 -22.58
CA LEU A 276 4.30 -15.55 -21.43
C LEU A 276 2.77 -15.40 -21.38
N ASN A 277 2.14 -14.80 -22.40
CA ASN A 277 0.70 -14.53 -22.45
C ASN A 277 0.17 -13.76 -21.21
N LEU A 278 1.01 -12.89 -20.64
CA LEU A 278 0.63 -12.03 -19.51
C LEU A 278 -0.08 -10.74 -19.96
N LEU A 279 -0.06 -10.46 -21.26
CA LEU A 279 -0.74 -9.33 -21.88
C LEU A 279 -1.89 -9.85 -22.73
N GLU A 280 -3.01 -9.14 -22.70
CA GLU A 280 -4.07 -9.34 -23.68
C GLU A 280 -3.49 -9.01 -25.06
N ASN A 281 -3.48 -10.02 -25.94
CA ASN A 281 -2.88 -9.92 -27.26
C ASN A 281 -3.97 -9.64 -28.29
N ASP A 282 -4.12 -8.42 -28.77
CA ASP A 282 -5.10 -8.08 -29.82
C ASP A 282 -4.95 -8.86 -31.14
N ALA A 283 -3.89 -9.66 -31.31
CA ALA A 283 -3.69 -10.48 -32.51
C ALA A 283 -4.88 -11.42 -32.79
N HIS A 284 -5.62 -11.88 -31.77
CA HIS A 284 -6.81 -12.70 -32.03
C HIS A 284 -7.92 -11.90 -32.71
N TRP A 285 -8.03 -10.59 -32.44
CA TRP A 285 -8.95 -9.70 -33.14
C TRP A 285 -8.48 -9.42 -34.56
N ASP A 286 -7.18 -9.18 -34.74
CA ASP A 286 -6.59 -8.95 -36.06
C ASP A 286 -6.74 -10.20 -36.96
N THR A 287 -6.47 -11.40 -36.43
CA THR A 287 -6.68 -12.67 -37.13
C THR A 287 -8.16 -12.95 -37.40
N ALA A 288 -9.05 -12.72 -36.42
CA ALA A 288 -10.49 -12.91 -36.62
C ALA A 288 -11.06 -11.98 -37.70
N LEU A 289 -10.59 -10.73 -37.77
CA LEU A 289 -10.96 -9.79 -38.83
C LEU A 289 -10.37 -10.19 -40.18
N ALA A 290 -9.13 -10.68 -40.22
CA ALA A 290 -8.50 -11.20 -41.44
C ALA A 290 -9.26 -12.42 -41.98
N ASP A 291 -9.60 -13.38 -41.13
CA ASP A 291 -10.36 -14.57 -41.52
C ASP A 291 -11.79 -14.22 -41.98
N ALA A 292 -12.47 -13.32 -41.26
CA ALA A 292 -13.80 -12.87 -41.64
C ALA A 292 -13.79 -12.10 -42.98
N SER A 293 -12.70 -11.38 -43.28
CA SER A 293 -12.55 -10.69 -44.58
C SER A 293 -12.50 -11.66 -45.76
N ASN A 294 -12.03 -12.89 -45.54
CA ASN A 294 -11.93 -13.94 -46.56
C ASN A 294 -13.17 -14.83 -46.63
N THR A 295 -13.98 -14.91 -45.56
CA THR A 295 -15.02 -15.95 -45.42
C THR A 295 -16.43 -15.41 -45.19
N ALA A 296 -16.59 -14.14 -44.80
CA ALA A 296 -17.87 -13.57 -44.38
C ALA A 296 -18.33 -12.42 -45.27
N GLY A 297 -19.65 -12.21 -45.33
CA GLY A 297 -20.25 -11.09 -46.07
C GLY A 297 -20.08 -9.74 -45.36
N PRO A 298 -20.21 -8.61 -46.06
CA PRO A 298 -20.00 -7.26 -45.49
C PRO A 298 -20.81 -6.96 -44.22
N GLN A 299 -22.03 -7.47 -44.10
CA GLN A 299 -22.89 -7.27 -42.91
C GLN A 299 -22.37 -8.06 -41.69
N GLN A 300 -21.83 -9.25 -41.91
CA GLN A 300 -21.25 -10.10 -40.86
C GLN A 300 -19.93 -9.51 -40.36
N ILE A 301 -19.10 -8.97 -41.26
CA ILE A 301 -17.85 -8.28 -40.89
C ILE A 301 -18.14 -7.03 -40.03
N ARG A 302 -19.14 -6.20 -40.40
CA ARG A 302 -19.55 -5.03 -39.60
C ARG A 302 -20.07 -5.42 -38.22
N THR A 303 -20.84 -6.50 -38.14
CA THR A 303 -21.34 -7.04 -36.87
C THR A 303 -20.18 -7.54 -36.00
N LEU A 304 -19.24 -8.30 -36.58
CA LEU A 304 -18.05 -8.77 -35.88
C LEU A 304 -17.22 -7.60 -35.35
N PHE A 305 -16.96 -6.58 -36.17
CA PHE A 305 -16.25 -5.37 -35.77
C PHE A 305 -16.93 -4.65 -34.60
N ALA A 306 -18.27 -4.51 -34.64
CA ALA A 306 -19.02 -3.92 -33.53
C ALA A 306 -18.98 -4.75 -32.24
N ILE A 307 -18.89 -6.08 -32.33
CA ILE A 307 -18.70 -6.97 -31.18
C ILE A 307 -17.30 -6.76 -30.58
N ILE A 308 -16.27 -6.69 -31.42
CA ILE A 308 -14.88 -6.49 -30.99
C ILE A 308 -14.73 -5.14 -30.24
N LEU A 309 -15.33 -4.07 -30.76
CA LEU A 309 -15.32 -2.74 -30.11
C LEU A 309 -16.03 -2.68 -28.75
N LYS A 310 -16.94 -3.61 -28.47
CA LYS A 310 -17.65 -3.68 -27.17
C LYS A 310 -16.87 -4.43 -26.10
N GLN A 311 -15.76 -5.09 -26.46
CA GLN A 311 -14.93 -5.80 -25.48
C GLN A 311 -14.02 -4.80 -24.72
N PRO A 312 -14.00 -4.84 -23.37
CA PRO A 312 -13.21 -3.93 -22.54
C PRO A 312 -11.69 -4.07 -22.72
N ALA A 313 -11.25 -5.15 -23.38
CA ALA A 313 -9.86 -5.48 -23.70
C ALA A 313 -9.37 -4.93 -25.06
N SER A 314 -10.23 -4.35 -25.89
CA SER A 314 -9.84 -3.97 -27.26
C SER A 314 -9.06 -2.65 -27.31
N HIS A 315 -7.73 -2.68 -27.47
CA HIS A 315 -6.94 -1.48 -27.77
C HIS A 315 -7.15 -0.97 -29.22
N LEU A 316 -7.96 -1.66 -30.03
CA LEU A 316 -8.41 -1.25 -31.35
C LEU A 316 -9.05 0.15 -31.36
N ILE A 317 -9.74 0.57 -30.29
CA ILE A 317 -10.29 1.93 -30.18
C ILE A 317 -9.16 2.98 -30.17
N GLN A 318 -8.06 2.74 -29.46
CA GLN A 318 -6.92 3.67 -29.43
C GLN A 318 -6.16 3.70 -30.76
N LYS A 319 -6.10 2.58 -31.48
CA LYS A 319 -5.45 2.46 -32.80
C LYS A 319 -6.23 3.19 -33.91
N ILE A 320 -7.56 3.23 -33.83
CA ILE A 320 -8.44 3.82 -34.85
C ILE A 320 -8.67 5.32 -34.63
N PHE A 321 -8.80 5.75 -33.37
CA PHE A 321 -9.15 7.15 -33.06
C PHE A 321 -7.94 8.07 -32.79
N GLY A 322 -6.72 7.55 -32.83
CA GLY A 322 -5.50 8.32 -32.59
C GLY A 322 -5.37 8.80 -31.13
N GLU A 323 -4.14 9.07 -30.71
CA GLU A 323 -3.80 9.61 -29.38
C GLU A 323 -4.39 11.02 -29.19
N ASN A 324 -5.69 11.18 -28.97
CA ASN A 324 -6.27 12.49 -28.66
C ASN A 324 -7.55 12.45 -27.83
N THR A 325 -7.62 11.56 -26.85
CA THR A 325 -8.59 11.70 -25.76
C THR A 325 -7.86 11.75 -24.42
N ARG A 326 -7.22 12.89 -24.17
CA ARG A 326 -7.08 13.40 -22.80
C ARG A 326 -8.48 13.69 -22.28
N THR A 327 -9.04 12.80 -21.48
CA THR A 327 -10.22 13.11 -20.67
C THR A 327 -9.77 13.90 -19.44
N THR A 328 -10.31 15.12 -19.37
CA THR A 328 -10.39 16.00 -18.19
C THR A 328 -10.99 15.33 -16.98
#